data_AF-A0AAN5CD45-F1
#
_entry.id   AF-A0AAN5CD45-F1
#
_cell.length_a   1.000
_cell.length_b   1.000
_cell.length_c   1.000
_cell.angle_alpha   90.00
_cell.angle_beta   90.00
_cell.angle_gamma   90.00
#
_symmetry.space_group_name_H-M   'P 1'
#
loop_
_entity.id
_entity.type
_entity.pdbx_description
1 polymer ?
#
loop_
_entity_poly.entity_id
_entity_poly.type
_entity_poly.pdbx_seq_one_letter_code
_entity_poly.pdbx_strand_id
1 'polypeptide(L)'
;MSGIYGYGQKKIKQAKDAIGSFVDAGRAIIRRIFPNEKPKPEVVIAIKDYNPVKGEKGTAFKKGDRFNFVKKQDANTNWWHVVPEGQKDGKVFAPSNYLIRERDMPDYELISFNTDRNRAETLLKSAELENGSFIIRADTSNFNCPNLELKLSFKDVHINNGTAYPHFKIMKFDKEYMIENGKNSFKSISELVEHYADYRHTTNIALKYSVKKKSSVMLWDYKNRKIEKGEPLGKGYFGEVFKGTLFGNEIVALKTPNLQRMDAEDFLKEAEIARYCKHPHVLETIGICSSPYYILTEYMAKGNLKKYFETNDLSAEQCLSIARKIASGMEYLAGLQIVHRDLAARNILIGETLDIIKISDFGLARSLETQKYYTTCKEAFPIRWTAPEGIVLFQEGIVPTKEGKIEYAVDVWSFGVVLWEIYTNGKEPYEGISDADLFAALTKSEPLLRLPKPEKCPQEVYDKMLECWNLDKHARPSFSDLHSFLSQLSGEEPAAAAAAA
;
A
#
# COMPACT_ATOMS: atom_id res chain seq x y z
N MET A 1 29.59 -68.60 29.29
CA MET A 1 29.48 -67.15 29.08
C MET A 1 30.40 -66.58 27.98
N SER A 2 31.09 -67.39 27.15
CA SER A 2 31.94 -66.90 26.05
C SER A 2 31.27 -66.86 24.67
N GLY A 3 30.16 -67.57 24.45
CA GLY A 3 29.47 -67.62 23.14
C GLY A 3 28.56 -66.42 22.82
N ILE A 4 28.04 -65.73 23.84
CA ILE A 4 27.06 -64.64 23.66
C ILE A 4 27.75 -63.31 23.32
N TYR A 5 28.98 -63.09 23.80
CA TYR A 5 29.76 -61.87 23.53
C TYR A 5 30.32 -61.80 22.09
N GLY A 6 30.70 -62.94 21.50
CA GLY A 6 31.22 -62.99 20.12
C GLY A 6 30.15 -62.76 19.05
N TYR A 7 28.90 -63.16 19.32
CA TYR A 7 27.79 -63.00 18.38
C TYR A 7 27.29 -61.54 18.31
N GLY A 8 27.32 -60.81 19.43
CA GLY A 8 26.97 -59.39 19.51
C GLY A 8 27.98 -58.49 18.78
N GLN A 9 29.28 -58.74 18.92
CA GLN A 9 30.31 -57.93 18.23
C GLN A 9 30.31 -58.12 16.71
N LYS A 10 30.02 -59.33 16.21
CA LYS A 10 29.88 -59.59 14.76
C LYS A 10 28.69 -58.85 14.15
N LYS A 11 27.55 -58.81 14.84
CA LYS A 11 26.37 -58.03 14.40
C LYS A 11 26.59 -56.52 14.46
N ILE A 12 27.31 -56.01 15.46
CA ILE A 12 27.64 -54.58 15.57
C ILE A 12 28.62 -54.16 14.45
N LYS A 13 29.60 -55.00 14.11
CA LYS A 13 30.51 -54.74 12.99
C LYS A 13 29.77 -54.77 11.65
N GLN A 14 28.92 -55.77 11.41
CA GLN A 14 28.08 -55.83 10.21
C GLN A 14 27.09 -54.65 10.11
N ALA A 15 26.55 -54.18 11.23
CA ALA A 15 25.69 -53.00 11.26
C ALA A 15 26.48 -51.71 10.98
N LYS A 16 27.71 -51.57 11.52
CA LYS A 16 28.58 -50.41 11.22
C LYS A 16 29.06 -50.40 9.77
N ASP A 17 29.40 -51.56 9.21
CA ASP A 17 29.81 -51.69 7.81
C ASP A 17 28.62 -51.45 6.87
N ALA A 18 27.40 -51.88 7.24
CA ALA A 18 26.17 -51.58 6.51
C ALA A 18 25.76 -50.11 6.60
N ILE A 19 25.92 -49.46 7.77
CA ILE A 19 25.68 -48.00 7.92
C ILE A 19 26.74 -47.21 7.13
N GLY A 20 28.00 -47.63 7.16
CA GLY A 20 29.06 -47.05 6.35
C GLY A 20 28.75 -47.12 4.86
N SER A 21 28.34 -48.30 4.36
CA SER A 21 27.98 -48.47 2.95
C SER A 21 26.69 -47.72 2.57
N PHE A 22 25.72 -47.55 3.48
CA PHE A 22 24.52 -46.75 3.26
C PHE A 22 24.81 -45.24 3.24
N VAL A 23 25.73 -44.77 4.09
CA VAL A 23 26.18 -43.37 4.11
C VAL A 23 27.02 -43.06 2.87
N ASP A 24 27.87 -43.98 2.42
CA ASP A 24 28.67 -43.80 1.20
C ASP A 24 27.84 -43.95 -0.07
N ALA A 25 26.85 -44.86 -0.10
CA ALA A 25 25.84 -44.92 -1.16
C ALA A 25 24.96 -43.67 -1.17
N GLY A 26 24.57 -43.16 0.00
CA GLY A 26 23.84 -41.90 0.15
C GLY A 26 24.66 -40.69 -0.34
N ARG A 27 25.96 -40.64 -0.02
CA ARG A 27 26.88 -39.61 -0.55
C ARG A 27 27.12 -39.75 -2.05
N ALA A 28 27.18 -40.97 -2.57
CA ALA A 28 27.31 -41.23 -4.00
C ALA A 28 26.04 -40.86 -4.76
N ILE A 29 24.85 -41.13 -4.20
CA ILE A 29 23.54 -40.74 -4.74
C ILE A 29 23.37 -39.22 -4.67
N ILE A 30 23.72 -38.57 -3.57
CA ILE A 30 23.72 -37.10 -3.45
C ILE A 30 24.68 -36.47 -4.46
N ARG A 31 25.88 -37.02 -4.69
CA ARG A 31 26.81 -36.55 -5.75
C ARG A 31 26.32 -36.81 -7.17
N ARG A 32 25.42 -37.78 -7.37
CA ARG A 32 24.80 -38.11 -8.68
C ARG A 32 23.56 -37.27 -8.96
N ILE A 33 22.81 -36.90 -7.94
CA ILE A 33 21.59 -36.08 -8.01
C ILE A 33 21.93 -34.58 -7.95
N PHE A 34 22.94 -34.22 -7.16
CA PHE A 34 23.55 -32.89 -7.09
C PHE A 34 25.02 -33.03 -7.52
N PRO A 35 25.32 -33.01 -8.83
CA PRO A 35 26.71 -32.82 -9.25
C PRO A 35 27.25 -31.60 -8.49
N ASN A 36 28.51 -31.63 -8.06
CA ASN A 36 29.18 -30.49 -7.43
C ASN A 36 29.06 -29.28 -8.38
N GLU A 37 27.96 -28.52 -8.29
CA GLU A 37 27.87 -27.19 -8.84
C GLU A 37 28.98 -26.44 -8.12
N LYS A 38 30.02 -26.09 -8.88
CA LYS A 38 31.04 -25.17 -8.38
C LYS A 38 30.25 -24.00 -7.78
N PRO A 39 30.54 -23.58 -6.54
CA PRO A 39 29.83 -22.48 -5.91
C PRO A 39 29.82 -21.33 -6.92
N LYS A 40 28.61 -20.81 -7.22
CA LYS A 40 28.48 -19.70 -8.15
C LYS A 40 29.45 -18.60 -7.69
N PRO A 41 30.28 -18.07 -8.61
CA PRO A 41 31.25 -17.05 -8.24
C PRO A 41 30.53 -15.85 -7.62
N GLU A 42 31.08 -15.30 -6.53
CA GLU A 42 30.51 -14.13 -5.87
C GLU A 42 30.66 -12.92 -6.80
N VAL A 43 29.55 -12.39 -7.30
CA VAL A 43 29.56 -11.26 -8.23
C VAL A 43 29.67 -9.94 -7.45
N VAL A 44 30.56 -9.07 -7.93
CA VAL A 44 30.73 -7.69 -7.47
C VAL A 44 30.50 -6.71 -8.63
N ILE A 45 29.94 -5.55 -8.32
CA ILE A 45 29.53 -4.53 -9.28
C ILE A 45 30.29 -3.24 -8.98
N ALA A 46 30.78 -2.56 -10.01
CA ALA A 46 31.37 -1.24 -9.89
C ALA A 46 30.30 -0.17 -9.61
N ILE A 47 30.42 0.51 -8.47
CA ILE A 47 29.49 1.58 -8.06
C ILE A 47 29.92 2.97 -8.55
N LYS A 48 31.15 3.09 -9.07
CA LYS A 48 31.76 4.31 -9.59
C LYS A 48 32.74 3.97 -10.72
N ASP A 49 33.02 4.92 -11.59
CA ASP A 49 34.09 4.83 -12.58
C ASP A 49 35.45 4.84 -11.88
N TYR A 50 36.38 4.02 -12.35
CA TYR A 50 37.76 4.00 -11.91
C TYR A 50 38.68 4.11 -13.12
N ASN A 51 39.50 5.16 -13.14
CA ASN A 51 40.53 5.38 -14.15
C ASN A 51 41.86 5.59 -13.43
N PRO A 52 42.76 4.58 -13.39
CA PRO A 52 44.05 4.70 -12.71
C PRO A 52 44.89 5.79 -13.40
N VAL A 53 45.50 6.66 -12.60
CA VAL A 53 46.48 7.64 -13.11
C VAL A 53 47.77 6.89 -13.49
N LYS A 54 48.56 7.43 -14.42
CA LYS A 54 49.82 6.82 -14.88
C LYS A 54 50.73 6.51 -13.68
N GLY A 55 50.94 5.23 -13.39
CA GLY A 55 51.73 4.73 -12.25
C GLY A 55 50.91 4.16 -11.09
N GLU A 56 49.58 4.32 -11.10
CA GLU A 56 48.69 3.69 -10.11
C GLU A 56 48.36 2.22 -10.45
N LYS A 57 47.99 1.45 -9.44
CA LYS A 57 47.61 0.04 -9.59
C LYS A 57 46.20 -0.11 -10.16
N GLY A 58 45.93 -1.26 -10.79
CA GLY A 58 44.59 -1.66 -11.20
C GLY A 58 44.24 -1.38 -12.66
N THR A 59 43.08 -1.89 -13.07
CA THR A 59 42.57 -1.76 -14.43
C THR A 59 41.41 -0.77 -14.44
N ALA A 60 41.30 0.05 -15.48
CA ALA A 60 40.18 0.97 -15.63
C ALA A 60 38.86 0.20 -15.78
N PHE A 61 37.79 0.73 -15.18
CA PHE A 61 36.43 0.19 -15.32
C PHE A 61 35.40 1.30 -15.14
N LYS A 62 34.19 1.06 -15.64
CA LYS A 62 33.05 1.98 -15.54
C LYS A 62 32.06 1.50 -14.48
N LYS A 63 31.30 2.45 -13.94
CA LYS A 63 30.14 2.16 -13.10
C LYS A 63 29.20 1.23 -13.84
N GLY A 64 28.77 0.16 -13.17
CA GLY A 64 27.92 -0.89 -13.71
C GLY A 64 28.68 -2.11 -14.20
N ASP A 65 30.01 -2.03 -14.39
CA ASP A 65 30.82 -3.19 -14.78
C ASP A 65 30.75 -4.27 -13.68
N ARG A 66 30.63 -5.53 -14.12
CA ARG A 66 30.46 -6.70 -13.24
C ARG A 66 31.71 -7.57 -13.26
N PHE A 67 32.07 -8.08 -12.08
CA PHE A 67 33.24 -8.94 -11.89
C PHE A 67 32.94 -10.10 -10.97
N ASN A 68 33.62 -11.22 -11.17
CA ASN A 68 33.69 -12.33 -10.22
C ASN A 68 34.77 -12.03 -9.18
N PHE A 69 34.38 -11.96 -7.91
CA PHE A 69 35.31 -11.81 -6.79
C PHE A 69 36.15 -13.08 -6.61
N VAL A 70 37.47 -12.90 -6.48
CA VAL A 70 38.41 -14.00 -6.26
C VAL A 70 38.90 -14.02 -4.81
N LYS A 71 39.56 -12.94 -4.37
CA LYS A 71 40.09 -12.79 -3.00
C LYS A 71 40.50 -11.35 -2.72
N LYS A 72 40.64 -11.01 -1.43
CA LYS A 72 41.37 -9.81 -1.00
C LYS A 72 42.87 -9.99 -1.30
N GLN A 73 43.56 -8.90 -1.65
CA GLN A 73 45.01 -8.94 -1.87
C GLN A 73 45.75 -9.29 -0.57
N ASP A 74 45.46 -8.56 0.49
CA ASP A 74 45.89 -8.83 1.86
C ASP A 74 44.88 -8.23 2.86
N ALA A 75 45.12 -8.40 4.17
CA ALA A 75 44.20 -7.91 5.21
C ALA A 75 44.22 -6.37 5.39
N ASN A 76 45.28 -5.69 4.92
CA ASN A 76 45.56 -4.28 5.20
C ASN A 76 45.37 -3.37 3.98
N THR A 77 44.96 -3.92 2.84
CA THR A 77 44.73 -3.19 1.59
C THR A 77 43.26 -3.10 1.23
N ASN A 78 42.90 -2.00 0.58
CA ASN A 78 41.59 -1.82 -0.06
C ASN A 78 41.58 -2.39 -1.49
N TRP A 79 42.36 -3.44 -1.77
CA TRP A 79 42.53 -3.98 -3.12
C TRP A 79 42.00 -5.41 -3.20
N TRP A 80 41.14 -5.65 -4.17
CA TRP A 80 40.57 -6.96 -4.46
C TRP A 80 41.10 -7.49 -5.78
N HIS A 81 41.28 -8.81 -5.82
CA HIS A 81 41.44 -9.54 -7.07
C HIS A 81 40.06 -9.92 -7.58
N VAL A 82 39.77 -9.48 -8.80
CA VAL A 82 38.51 -9.74 -9.48
C VAL A 82 38.78 -10.19 -10.91
N VAL A 83 37.81 -10.85 -11.53
CA VAL A 83 37.86 -11.25 -12.94
C VAL A 83 36.63 -10.69 -13.64
N PRO A 84 36.75 -9.95 -14.75
CA PRO A 84 35.58 -9.47 -15.49
C PRO A 84 34.58 -10.59 -15.77
N GLU A 85 33.29 -10.30 -15.57
CA GLU A 85 32.24 -11.31 -15.79
C GLU A 85 32.25 -11.78 -17.26
N GLY A 86 32.19 -13.09 -17.48
CA GLY A 86 32.31 -13.70 -18.81
C GLY A 86 33.74 -14.06 -19.24
N GLN A 87 34.78 -13.61 -18.52
CA GLN A 87 36.17 -14.02 -18.75
C GLN A 87 36.58 -15.15 -17.79
N LYS A 88 37.29 -16.17 -18.32
CA LYS A 88 37.80 -17.30 -17.52
C LYS A 88 39.20 -17.04 -16.95
N ASP A 89 39.98 -16.20 -17.61
CA ASP A 89 41.32 -15.75 -17.22
C ASP A 89 41.44 -14.23 -17.38
N GLY A 90 42.31 -13.60 -16.58
CA GLY A 90 42.47 -12.14 -16.56
C GLY A 90 42.19 -11.49 -15.20
N LYS A 91 42.86 -11.96 -14.14
CA LYS A 91 42.74 -11.35 -12.80
C LYS A 91 43.21 -9.90 -12.85
N VAL A 92 42.31 -8.98 -12.53
CA VAL A 92 42.61 -7.56 -12.41
C VAL A 92 42.57 -7.13 -10.94
N PHE A 93 43.31 -6.08 -10.63
CA PHE A 93 43.22 -5.40 -9.35
C PHE A 93 42.17 -4.30 -9.43
N ALA A 94 41.27 -4.28 -8.46
CA ALA A 94 40.26 -3.25 -8.33
C ALA A 94 40.19 -2.73 -6.88
N PRO A 95 40.03 -1.42 -6.69
CA PRO A 95 39.86 -0.84 -5.37
C PRO A 95 38.48 -1.23 -4.79
N SER A 96 38.48 -1.84 -3.61
CA SER A 96 37.30 -2.40 -2.95
C SER A 96 36.25 -1.34 -2.59
N ASN A 97 36.64 -0.09 -2.39
CA ASN A 97 35.72 1.02 -2.12
C ASN A 97 34.96 1.49 -3.38
N TYR A 98 35.30 0.97 -4.57
CA TYR A 98 34.58 1.19 -5.82
C TYR A 98 33.69 0.01 -6.20
N LEU A 99 33.74 -1.08 -5.43
CA LEU A 99 33.03 -2.31 -5.71
C LEU A 99 32.03 -2.62 -4.60
N ILE A 100 30.94 -3.27 -4.95
CA ILE A 100 30.00 -3.85 -3.99
C ILE A 100 29.59 -5.24 -4.42
N ARG A 101 29.34 -6.14 -3.46
CA ARG A 101 28.73 -7.43 -3.78
C ARG A 101 27.31 -7.19 -4.26
N GLU A 102 26.91 -7.89 -5.31
CA GLU A 102 25.57 -7.75 -5.87
C GLU A 102 24.46 -7.95 -4.82
N ARG A 103 24.63 -8.93 -3.93
CA ARG A 103 23.70 -9.19 -2.83
C ARG A 103 23.57 -8.04 -1.81
N ASP A 104 24.58 -7.19 -1.70
CA ASP A 104 24.64 -6.09 -0.73
C ASP A 104 24.17 -4.75 -1.36
N MET A 105 23.89 -4.74 -2.67
CA MET A 105 23.46 -3.56 -3.42
C MET A 105 22.18 -2.90 -2.84
N PRO A 106 21.11 -3.65 -2.46
CA PRO A 106 19.90 -3.04 -1.91
C PRO A 106 20.16 -2.24 -0.62
N ASP A 107 21.07 -2.72 0.23
CA ASP A 107 21.47 -2.07 1.48
C ASP A 107 22.32 -0.81 1.21
N TYR A 108 23.25 -0.89 0.26
CA TYR A 108 24.07 0.26 -0.14
C TYR A 108 23.26 1.43 -0.67
N GLU A 109 22.18 1.15 -1.41
CA GLU A 109 21.29 2.20 -1.90
C GLU A 109 20.52 2.92 -0.77
N LEU A 110 20.40 2.31 0.42
CA LEU A 110 19.77 2.92 1.59
C LEU A 110 20.76 3.76 2.42
N ILE A 111 22.07 3.50 2.29
CA ILE A 111 23.10 4.10 3.16
C ILE A 111 23.68 5.39 2.56
N SER A 112 23.72 6.43 3.38
CA SER A 112 24.43 7.67 3.10
C SER A 112 25.83 7.65 3.74
N PHE A 113 26.85 7.48 2.92
CA PHE A 113 28.26 7.54 3.34
C PHE A 113 28.73 8.98 3.53
N ASN A 114 29.81 9.17 4.30
CA ASN A 114 30.35 10.48 4.68
C ASN A 114 29.27 11.42 5.24
N THR A 115 28.34 10.88 6.03
CA THR A 115 27.20 11.64 6.55
C THR A 115 27.16 11.55 8.05
N ASP A 116 27.66 12.60 8.70
CA ASP A 116 27.62 12.75 10.15
C ASP A 116 26.22 13.16 10.66
N ARG A 117 26.11 13.31 11.98
CA ARG A 117 24.86 13.69 12.64
C ARG A 117 24.34 15.05 12.17
N ASN A 118 25.21 16.06 12.13
CA ASN A 118 24.82 17.43 11.80
C ASN A 118 24.32 17.53 10.35
N ARG A 119 25.01 16.86 9.43
CA ARG A 119 24.59 16.75 8.03
C ARG A 119 23.26 16.02 7.90
N ALA A 120 23.06 14.93 8.63
CA ALA A 120 21.80 14.19 8.61
C ALA A 120 20.62 15.03 9.12
N GLU A 121 20.77 15.73 10.26
CA GLU A 121 19.75 16.63 10.79
C GLU A 121 19.45 17.78 9.82
N THR A 122 20.47 18.36 9.18
CA THR A 122 20.28 19.43 8.18
C THR A 122 19.44 18.95 7.00
N LEU A 123 19.70 17.73 6.50
CA LEU A 123 18.91 17.13 5.42
C LEU A 123 17.46 16.87 5.85
N LEU A 124 17.25 16.34 7.06
CA LEU A 124 15.93 16.01 7.61
C LEU A 124 15.10 17.25 7.98
N LYS A 125 15.73 18.40 8.20
CA LYS A 125 15.07 19.69 8.48
C LYS A 125 14.33 20.29 7.29
N SER A 126 14.52 19.76 6.08
CA SER A 126 13.79 20.26 4.91
C SER A 126 12.27 20.25 5.16
N ALA A 127 11.62 21.35 4.81
CA ALA A 127 10.17 21.52 4.93
C ALA A 127 9.41 20.56 4.00
N GLU A 128 10.04 20.14 2.89
CA GLU A 128 9.48 19.21 1.91
C GLU A 128 9.41 17.76 2.43
N LEU A 129 10.13 17.43 3.50
CA LEU A 129 10.18 16.07 4.03
C LEU A 129 9.08 15.84 5.06
N GLU A 130 8.29 14.80 4.85
CA GLU A 130 7.21 14.41 5.75
C GLU A 130 7.74 13.73 7.02
N ASN A 131 6.86 13.62 8.03
CA ASN A 131 7.10 12.82 9.24
C ASN A 131 7.52 11.39 8.87
N GLY A 132 8.50 10.81 9.58
CA GLY A 132 9.05 9.49 9.29
C GLY A 132 10.08 9.45 8.15
N SER A 133 10.42 10.60 7.54
CA SER A 133 11.58 10.68 6.64
C SER A 133 12.86 10.32 7.38
N PHE A 134 13.73 9.50 6.79
CA PHE A 134 14.88 8.92 7.46
C PHE A 134 16.14 8.82 6.60
N ILE A 135 17.27 8.68 7.30
CA ILE A 135 18.61 8.50 6.76
C ILE A 135 19.30 7.39 7.56
N ILE A 136 19.70 6.31 6.88
CA ILE A 136 20.72 5.42 7.39
C ILE A 136 22.07 5.98 6.94
N ARG A 137 22.93 6.27 7.91
CA ARG A 137 24.19 6.98 7.66
C ARG A 137 25.39 6.23 8.21
N ALA A 138 26.51 6.43 7.51
CA ALA A 138 27.83 6.01 7.93
C ALA A 138 28.76 7.22 7.87
N ASP A 139 29.58 7.37 8.91
CA ASP A 139 30.63 8.40 8.95
C ASP A 139 31.86 7.97 8.10
N THR A 140 31.86 6.73 7.61
CA THR A 140 32.88 6.18 6.71
C THR A 140 32.55 6.43 5.23
N SER A 141 33.53 6.20 4.36
CA SER A 141 33.43 6.52 2.94
C SER A 141 32.86 5.42 2.04
N ASN A 142 32.78 4.18 2.54
CA ASN A 142 32.34 3.03 1.73
C ASN A 142 31.82 1.85 2.57
N PHE A 143 31.04 0.98 1.92
CA PHE A 143 30.37 -0.17 2.52
C PHE A 143 31.33 -1.27 3.00
N ASN A 144 32.53 -1.38 2.41
CA ASN A 144 33.49 -2.44 2.71
C ASN A 144 34.45 -2.11 3.86
N CYS A 145 34.27 -0.97 4.54
CA CYS A 145 35.05 -0.61 5.72
C CYS A 145 34.92 -1.68 6.83
N PRO A 146 36.03 -2.20 7.40
CA PRO A 146 35.98 -3.23 8.43
C PRO A 146 35.18 -2.84 9.68
N ASN A 147 35.23 -1.56 10.06
CA ASN A 147 34.52 -1.00 11.21
C ASN A 147 33.36 -0.09 10.77
N LEU A 148 32.57 -0.54 9.77
CA LEU A 148 31.41 0.20 9.31
C LEU A 148 30.41 0.38 10.46
N GLU A 149 30.34 1.57 11.02
CA GLU A 149 29.31 1.96 11.98
C GLU A 149 28.13 2.60 11.28
N LEU A 150 26.95 2.03 11.47
CA LEU A 150 25.71 2.52 10.90
C LEU A 150 24.86 3.18 11.98
N LYS A 151 24.21 4.28 11.62
CA LYS A 151 23.30 5.03 12.48
C LYS A 151 22.02 5.31 11.71
N LEU A 152 20.86 5.10 12.33
CA LEU A 152 19.57 5.54 11.82
C LEU A 152 19.28 6.94 12.36
N SER A 153 18.79 7.84 11.52
CA SER A 153 18.29 9.17 11.90
C SER A 153 16.97 9.41 11.19
N PHE A 154 15.93 9.89 11.86
CA PHE A 154 14.64 10.19 11.21
C PHE A 154 13.98 11.44 11.76
N LYS A 155 13.02 12.00 11.02
CA LYS A 155 12.20 13.15 11.39
C LYS A 155 10.96 12.65 12.14
N ASP A 156 10.74 13.14 13.34
CA ASP A 156 9.54 12.87 14.13
C ASP A 156 8.87 14.20 14.53
N VAL A 157 7.64 14.43 14.08
CA VAL A 157 6.89 15.67 14.36
C VAL A 157 6.03 15.61 15.62
N HIS A 158 6.02 14.48 16.34
CA HIS A 158 5.14 14.25 17.50
C HIS A 158 5.89 14.28 18.83
N ILE A 159 7.21 14.46 18.83
CA ILE A 159 8.03 14.48 20.05
C ILE A 159 8.11 15.90 20.64
N ASN A 160 7.74 16.05 21.92
CA ASN A 160 7.91 17.29 22.72
C ASN A 160 7.20 18.54 22.15
N ASN A 161 5.95 18.43 21.70
CA ASN A 161 5.19 19.55 21.10
C ASN A 161 5.94 20.25 19.93
N GLY A 162 6.80 19.52 19.22
CA GLY A 162 7.62 20.05 18.13
C GLY A 162 8.22 18.95 17.25
N THR A 163 9.10 19.34 16.33
CA THR A 163 9.83 18.39 15.49
C THR A 163 11.17 18.03 16.12
N ALA A 164 11.42 16.73 16.29
CA ALA A 164 12.68 16.16 16.74
C ALA A 164 13.32 15.29 15.65
N TYR A 165 14.61 14.97 15.87
CA TYR A 165 15.39 14.11 14.97
C TYR A 165 16.05 12.98 15.76
N PRO A 166 15.33 11.90 16.11
CA PRO A 166 15.91 10.80 16.87
C PRO A 166 17.05 10.11 16.11
N HIS A 167 18.03 9.60 16.86
CA HIS A 167 19.17 8.87 16.32
C HIS A 167 19.40 7.57 17.07
N PHE A 168 19.64 6.48 16.34
CA PHE A 168 19.88 5.17 16.90
C PHE A 168 21.11 4.52 16.27
N LYS A 169 21.95 3.84 17.06
CA LYS A 169 23.02 3.03 16.49
C LYS A 169 22.41 1.75 15.89
N ILE A 170 22.86 1.38 14.68
CA ILE A 170 22.56 0.08 14.08
C ILE A 170 23.78 -0.81 14.35
N MET A 171 23.59 -1.79 15.21
CA MET A 171 24.61 -2.75 15.61
C MET A 171 24.62 -3.93 14.65
N LYS A 172 25.80 -4.50 14.40
CA LYS A 172 25.97 -5.70 13.58
C LYS A 172 26.57 -6.82 14.43
N PHE A 173 25.81 -7.88 14.65
CA PHE A 173 26.22 -9.06 15.41
C PHE A 173 25.91 -10.32 14.61
N ASP A 174 26.88 -11.23 14.50
CA ASP A 174 26.76 -12.49 13.74
C ASP A 174 26.13 -12.36 12.33
N LYS A 175 26.53 -11.32 11.60
CA LYS A 175 26.01 -10.94 10.26
C LYS A 175 24.55 -10.45 10.22
N GLU A 176 23.91 -10.27 11.37
CA GLU A 176 22.60 -9.64 11.48
C GLU A 176 22.73 -8.19 11.96
N TYR A 177 21.73 -7.37 11.64
CA TYR A 177 21.60 -5.96 12.00
C TYR A 177 20.49 -5.78 13.03
N MET A 178 20.70 -4.90 13.99
CA MET A 178 19.73 -4.61 15.05
C MET A 178 19.85 -3.14 15.48
N ILE A 179 18.72 -2.49 15.76
CA ILE A 179 18.71 -1.16 16.37
C ILE A 179 19.12 -1.26 17.85
N GLU A 180 19.93 -0.31 18.32
CA GLU A 180 20.30 -0.16 19.72
C GLU A 180 19.05 -0.19 20.64
N ASN A 181 19.08 -1.08 21.64
CA ASN A 181 17.96 -1.38 22.54
C ASN A 181 16.71 -1.99 21.86
N GLY A 182 16.80 -2.39 20.59
CA GLY A 182 15.76 -3.12 19.87
C GLY A 182 15.70 -4.59 20.26
N LYS A 183 14.55 -5.24 20.00
CA LYS A 183 14.32 -6.68 20.26
C LYS A 183 14.46 -7.56 19.02
N ASN A 184 14.50 -6.95 17.83
CA ASN A 184 14.46 -7.64 16.54
C ASN A 184 15.83 -7.55 15.84
N SER A 185 16.30 -8.66 15.30
CA SER A 185 17.47 -8.74 14.42
C SER A 185 17.07 -9.07 12.99
N PHE A 186 17.86 -8.60 12.02
CA PHE A 186 17.55 -8.66 10.59
C PHE A 186 18.77 -9.11 9.79
N LYS A 187 18.59 -9.86 8.69
CA LYS A 187 19.72 -10.34 7.89
C LYS A 187 20.30 -9.26 6.98
N SER A 188 19.57 -8.18 6.75
CA SER A 188 19.97 -7.05 5.93
C SER A 188 19.45 -5.72 6.48
N ILE A 189 20.05 -4.61 6.04
CA ILE A 189 19.53 -3.26 6.34
C ILE A 189 18.18 -3.04 5.69
N SER A 190 17.97 -3.62 4.50
CA SER A 190 16.69 -3.57 3.79
C SER A 190 15.57 -4.22 4.63
N GLU A 191 15.81 -5.41 5.20
CA GLU A 191 14.84 -6.06 6.11
C GLU A 191 14.57 -5.24 7.37
N LEU A 192 15.60 -4.61 7.95
CA LEU A 192 15.45 -3.71 9.10
C LEU A 192 14.56 -2.52 8.74
N VAL A 193 14.82 -1.86 7.61
CA VAL A 193 14.03 -0.72 7.14
C VAL A 193 12.60 -1.14 6.86
N GLU A 194 12.37 -2.28 6.19
CA GLU A 194 11.03 -2.80 5.92
C GLU A 194 10.24 -3.02 7.21
N HIS A 195 10.88 -3.54 8.26
CA HIS A 195 10.23 -3.74 9.55
C HIS A 195 9.82 -2.42 10.23
N TYR A 196 10.73 -1.44 10.31
CA TYR A 196 10.41 -0.14 10.93
C TYR A 196 9.63 0.80 10.01
N ALA A 197 9.50 0.47 8.73
CA ALA A 197 8.57 1.15 7.83
C ALA A 197 7.12 0.71 8.03
N ASP A 198 6.92 -0.43 8.68
CA ASP A 198 5.59 -0.90 9.07
C ASP A 198 5.14 -0.21 10.37
N TYR A 199 4.37 0.86 10.18
CA TYR A 199 3.78 1.73 11.22
C TYR A 199 2.84 1.02 12.19
N ARG A 200 2.55 -0.26 11.96
CA ARG A 200 1.63 -1.06 12.77
C ARG A 200 2.34 -1.89 13.83
N HIS A 201 3.67 -1.97 13.76
CA HIS A 201 4.44 -2.37 14.92
C HIS A 201 4.46 -1.21 15.91
N THR A 202 4.07 -1.46 17.16
CA THR A 202 4.13 -0.54 18.31
C THR A 202 5.58 -0.20 18.68
N THR A 203 6.30 0.41 17.74
CA THR A 203 7.66 0.91 17.93
C THR A 203 7.63 2.42 17.83
N ASN A 204 8.47 3.09 18.61
CA ASN A 204 8.64 4.55 18.55
C ASN A 204 9.41 5.00 17.29
N ILE A 205 9.51 4.15 16.26
CA ILE A 205 10.26 4.39 15.03
C ILE A 205 9.34 4.08 13.86
N ALA A 206 8.90 5.12 13.14
CA ALA A 206 8.04 4.99 11.97
C ALA A 206 8.76 5.53 10.73
N LEU A 207 9.40 4.64 9.96
CA LEU A 207 10.13 5.02 8.76
C LEU A 207 9.17 5.12 7.56
N LYS A 208 9.26 6.18 6.77
CA LYS A 208 8.36 6.36 5.61
C LYS A 208 9.12 6.64 4.33
N TYR A 209 10.11 7.52 4.37
CA TYR A 209 10.82 7.99 3.18
C TYR A 209 12.33 7.99 3.37
N SER A 210 13.05 7.29 2.50
CA SER A 210 14.51 7.34 2.52
C SER A 210 15.00 8.59 1.78
N VAL A 211 15.69 9.49 2.48
CA VAL A 211 16.31 10.68 1.84
C VAL A 211 17.33 10.28 0.76
N LYS A 212 18.00 9.13 0.95
CA LYS A 212 19.01 8.63 0.01
C LYS A 212 18.39 8.08 -1.26
N LYS A 213 17.38 7.20 -1.15
CA LYS A 213 16.66 6.65 -2.32
C LYS A 213 15.71 7.66 -2.96
N LYS A 214 15.35 8.74 -2.24
CA LYS A 214 14.31 9.70 -2.64
C LYS A 214 12.97 9.01 -2.95
N SER A 215 12.67 7.93 -2.23
CA SER A 215 11.47 7.12 -2.43
C SER A 215 10.91 6.62 -1.09
N SER A 216 9.61 6.31 -1.10
CA SER A 216 8.94 5.67 0.03
C SER A 216 9.47 4.24 0.23
N VAL A 217 9.68 3.86 1.48
CA VAL A 217 10.07 2.50 1.88
C VAL A 217 8.91 1.69 2.45
N MET A 218 7.73 2.30 2.53
CA MET A 218 6.49 1.62 2.90
C MET A 218 6.25 0.49 1.91
N LEU A 219 6.07 -0.72 2.43
CA LEU A 219 5.72 -1.87 1.59
C LEU A 219 4.34 -1.61 0.97
N TRP A 220 4.32 -1.32 -0.33
CA TRP A 220 3.07 -1.23 -1.10
C TRP A 220 2.67 -2.60 -1.64
N ASP A 221 3.63 -3.38 -2.15
CA ASP A 221 3.40 -4.75 -2.60
C ASP A 221 3.86 -5.76 -1.54
N TYR A 222 2.89 -6.32 -0.83
CA TYR A 222 3.07 -7.36 0.16
C TYR A 222 3.15 -8.72 -0.55
N LYS A 223 4.36 -9.30 -0.60
CA LYS A 223 4.54 -10.67 -1.13
C LYS A 223 3.66 -11.68 -0.37
N ASN A 224 3.04 -12.64 -1.07
CA ASN A 224 2.07 -13.62 -0.56
C ASN A 224 2.41 -14.25 0.80
N ARG A 225 3.70 -14.46 1.09
CA ARG A 225 4.17 -15.06 2.36
C ARG A 225 3.72 -14.31 3.63
N LYS A 226 3.25 -13.08 3.50
CA LYS A 226 2.81 -12.23 4.61
C LYS A 226 1.29 -12.17 4.76
N ILE A 227 0.51 -12.78 3.85
CA ILE A 227 -0.95 -12.66 3.78
C ILE A 227 -1.60 -14.03 3.88
N GLU A 228 -2.54 -14.17 4.81
CA GLU A 228 -3.38 -15.35 4.94
C GLU A 228 -4.81 -14.99 4.54
N LYS A 229 -5.38 -15.71 3.58
CA LYS A 229 -6.76 -15.51 3.11
C LYS A 229 -7.73 -16.31 4.00
N GLY A 230 -8.72 -15.63 4.57
CA GLY A 230 -9.77 -16.19 5.42
C GLY A 230 -11.13 -16.33 4.72
N GLU A 231 -12.22 -16.22 5.48
CA GLU A 231 -13.58 -16.39 4.98
C GLU A 231 -14.01 -15.32 3.96
N PRO A 232 -14.92 -15.65 3.01
CA PRO A 232 -15.53 -14.65 2.13
C PRO A 232 -16.41 -13.68 2.93
N LEU A 233 -16.28 -12.39 2.63
CA LEU A 233 -17.10 -11.30 3.20
C LEU A 233 -18.19 -10.84 2.24
N GLY A 234 -17.90 -10.86 0.94
CA GLY A 234 -18.85 -10.41 -0.08
C GLY A 234 -18.39 -10.71 -1.50
N LYS A 235 -19.33 -10.62 -2.43
CA LYS A 235 -19.11 -10.81 -3.87
C LYS A 235 -19.74 -9.66 -4.63
N GLY A 236 -18.91 -8.93 -5.35
CA GLY A 236 -19.33 -7.84 -6.22
C GLY A 236 -19.22 -8.23 -7.69
N TYR A 237 -19.55 -7.27 -8.57
CA TYR A 237 -19.47 -7.48 -10.01
C TYR A 237 -18.01 -7.66 -10.49
N PHE A 238 -17.07 -6.94 -9.87
CA PHE A 238 -15.65 -6.88 -10.26
C PHE A 238 -14.75 -7.86 -9.50
N GLY A 239 -15.29 -8.59 -8.52
CA GLY A 239 -14.45 -9.39 -7.66
C GLY A 239 -15.13 -9.90 -6.41
N GLU A 240 -14.34 -10.53 -5.57
CA GLU A 240 -14.73 -11.08 -4.27
C GLU A 240 -13.90 -10.41 -3.18
N VAL A 241 -14.50 -10.24 -2.01
CA VAL A 241 -13.84 -9.67 -0.84
C VAL A 241 -13.79 -10.75 0.23
N PHE A 242 -12.61 -10.95 0.80
CA PHE A 242 -12.36 -11.93 1.86
C PHE A 242 -11.82 -11.21 3.08
N LYS A 243 -12.05 -11.81 4.25
CA LYS A 243 -11.25 -11.47 5.43
C LYS A 243 -9.86 -12.03 5.20
N GLY A 244 -8.85 -11.37 5.74
CA GLY A 244 -7.50 -11.88 5.74
C GLY A 244 -6.76 -11.51 7.01
N THR A 245 -5.60 -12.12 7.16
CA THR A 245 -4.65 -11.79 8.21
C THR A 245 -3.34 -11.39 7.55
N LEU A 246 -2.87 -10.18 7.83
CA LEU A 246 -1.55 -9.72 7.45
C LEU A 246 -0.58 -9.95 8.62
N PHE A 247 0.60 -10.49 8.34
CA PHE A 247 1.64 -10.82 9.33
C PHE A 247 1.19 -11.73 10.49
N GLY A 248 0.11 -12.50 10.31
CA GLY A 248 -0.38 -13.46 11.29
C GLY A 248 -1.19 -12.87 12.46
N ASN A 249 -1.37 -11.55 12.55
CA ASN A 249 -2.16 -10.93 13.62
C ASN A 249 -3.06 -9.76 13.18
N GLU A 250 -2.77 -9.08 12.07
CA GLU A 250 -3.55 -7.92 11.65
C GLU A 250 -4.71 -8.34 10.76
N ILE A 251 -5.94 -8.03 11.17
CA ILE A 251 -7.13 -8.33 10.37
C ILE A 251 -7.27 -7.30 9.25
N VAL A 252 -7.34 -7.78 8.01
CA VAL A 252 -7.49 -6.97 6.80
C VAL A 252 -8.64 -7.47 5.93
N ALA A 253 -9.13 -6.64 5.02
CA ALA A 253 -9.99 -7.07 3.93
C ALA A 253 -9.17 -7.22 2.64
N LEU A 254 -9.35 -8.36 1.96
CA LEU A 254 -8.66 -8.74 0.73
C LEU A 254 -9.66 -8.72 -0.44
N LYS A 255 -9.59 -7.69 -1.29
CA LYS A 255 -10.33 -7.64 -2.56
C LYS A 255 -9.55 -8.43 -3.61
N THR A 256 -10.22 -9.28 -4.37
CA THR A 256 -9.62 -10.11 -5.43
C THR A 256 -10.36 -9.86 -6.74
N PRO A 257 -9.68 -9.70 -7.89
CA PRO A 257 -10.34 -9.38 -9.14
C PRO A 257 -11.08 -10.60 -9.71
N ASN A 258 -12.19 -10.33 -10.40
CA ASN A 258 -12.78 -11.28 -11.33
C ASN A 258 -12.05 -11.18 -12.67
N LEU A 259 -11.06 -12.05 -12.88
CA LEU A 259 -10.22 -12.05 -14.09
C LEU A 259 -10.96 -12.36 -15.40
N GLN A 260 -12.23 -12.80 -15.35
CA GLN A 260 -13.07 -12.93 -16.54
C GLN A 260 -13.62 -11.59 -17.03
N ARG A 261 -13.63 -10.57 -16.16
CA ARG A 261 -14.30 -9.29 -16.38
C ARG A 261 -13.36 -8.09 -16.32
N MET A 262 -12.20 -8.24 -15.70
CA MET A 262 -11.25 -7.17 -15.46
C MET A 262 -9.81 -7.69 -15.62
N ASP A 263 -8.97 -6.88 -16.25
CA ASP A 263 -7.52 -7.14 -16.31
C ASP A 263 -6.88 -6.94 -14.93
N ALA A 264 -5.94 -7.80 -14.56
CA ALA A 264 -5.27 -7.71 -13.28
C ALA A 264 -4.45 -6.42 -13.12
N GLU A 265 -3.88 -5.88 -14.20
CA GLU A 265 -3.19 -4.59 -14.17
C GLU A 265 -4.15 -3.44 -13.90
N ASP A 266 -5.34 -3.46 -14.50
CA ASP A 266 -6.36 -2.44 -14.27
C ASP A 266 -6.90 -2.51 -12.84
N PHE A 267 -7.04 -3.72 -12.29
CA PHE A 267 -7.34 -3.94 -10.89
C PHE A 267 -6.27 -3.32 -9.97
N LEU A 268 -4.98 -3.57 -10.22
CA LEU A 268 -3.91 -2.99 -9.40
C LEU A 268 -3.80 -1.46 -9.54
N LYS A 269 -4.16 -0.89 -10.70
CA LYS A 269 -4.20 0.57 -10.85
C LYS A 269 -5.32 1.23 -10.02
N GLU A 270 -6.41 0.52 -9.70
CA GLU A 270 -7.43 1.01 -8.75
C GLU A 270 -6.78 1.40 -7.41
N ALA A 271 -5.87 0.54 -6.94
CA ALA A 271 -5.15 0.75 -5.69
C ALA A 271 -4.22 1.97 -5.74
N GLU A 272 -3.66 2.32 -6.90
CA GLU A 272 -2.74 3.46 -7.04
C GLU A 272 -3.41 4.81 -6.73
N ILE A 273 -4.69 4.99 -7.11
CA ILE A 273 -5.44 6.19 -6.70
C ILE A 273 -5.68 6.15 -5.19
N ALA A 274 -6.17 5.02 -4.69
CA ALA A 274 -6.56 4.87 -3.29
C ALA A 274 -5.36 4.93 -2.33
N ARG A 275 -4.14 4.65 -2.80
CA ARG A 275 -2.88 4.69 -2.03
C ARG A 275 -2.68 5.99 -1.26
N TYR A 276 -3.02 7.11 -1.89
CA TYR A 276 -2.75 8.45 -1.37
C TYR A 276 -3.94 9.05 -0.61
N CYS A 277 -5.09 8.35 -0.58
CA CYS A 277 -6.25 8.79 0.18
C CYS A 277 -6.07 8.48 1.67
N LYS A 278 -5.94 9.53 2.50
CA LYS A 278 -5.80 9.44 3.95
C LYS A 278 -6.81 10.35 4.64
N HIS A 279 -7.95 9.77 5.01
CA HIS A 279 -9.03 10.50 5.67
C HIS A 279 -9.84 9.55 6.58
N PRO A 280 -10.32 9.98 7.76
CA PRO A 280 -11.10 9.13 8.68
C PRO A 280 -12.37 8.53 8.06
N HIS A 281 -12.93 9.18 7.04
CA HIS A 281 -14.15 8.75 6.35
C HIS A 281 -13.95 8.23 4.91
N VAL A 282 -12.71 7.91 4.53
CA VAL A 282 -12.38 7.24 3.27
C VAL A 282 -11.62 5.96 3.60
N LEU A 283 -11.97 4.84 2.95
CA LEU A 283 -11.37 3.54 3.20
C LEU A 283 -9.87 3.59 2.89
N GLU A 284 -9.05 3.19 3.85
CA GLU A 284 -7.60 3.17 3.68
C GLU A 284 -7.17 1.92 2.92
N THR A 285 -6.51 2.13 1.79
CA THR A 285 -5.76 1.08 1.11
C THR A 285 -4.41 0.91 1.78
N ILE A 286 -4.24 -0.28 2.35
CA ILE A 286 -3.03 -0.74 3.04
C ILE A 286 -1.92 -0.99 2.03
N GLY A 287 -2.27 -1.69 0.94
CA GLY A 287 -1.34 -2.09 -0.11
C GLY A 287 -1.96 -3.07 -1.07
N ILE A 288 -1.11 -3.72 -1.85
CA ILE A 288 -1.47 -4.74 -2.82
C ILE A 288 -0.67 -6.02 -2.58
N CYS A 289 -1.10 -7.11 -3.20
CA CYS A 289 -0.28 -8.27 -3.48
C CYS A 289 -0.33 -8.49 -4.99
N SER A 290 0.81 -8.52 -5.66
CA SER A 290 0.87 -8.76 -7.11
C SER A 290 0.70 -10.24 -7.49
N SER A 291 0.89 -11.15 -6.53
CA SER A 291 0.75 -12.59 -6.78
C SER A 291 0.50 -13.33 -5.46
N PRO A 292 -0.72 -13.84 -5.21
CA PRO A 292 -1.95 -13.63 -5.99
C PRO A 292 -2.44 -12.17 -5.94
N TYR A 293 -3.24 -11.73 -6.92
CA TYR A 293 -3.74 -10.36 -7.00
C TYR A 293 -4.69 -9.99 -5.86
N TYR A 294 -4.21 -9.20 -4.91
CA TYR A 294 -5.01 -8.64 -3.80
C TYR A 294 -4.88 -7.12 -3.72
N ILE A 295 -5.97 -6.45 -3.37
CA ILE A 295 -5.93 -5.12 -2.74
C ILE A 295 -6.27 -5.33 -1.27
N LEU A 296 -5.37 -4.86 -0.40
CA LEU A 296 -5.49 -4.93 1.04
C LEU A 296 -6.07 -3.60 1.53
N THR A 297 -7.13 -3.68 2.32
CA THR A 297 -7.76 -2.54 2.98
C THR A 297 -7.97 -2.85 4.45
N GLU A 298 -8.21 -1.82 5.25
CA GLU A 298 -8.68 -2.02 6.62
C GLU A 298 -9.97 -2.86 6.65
N TYR A 299 -10.12 -3.68 7.70
CA TYR A 299 -11.30 -4.52 7.85
C TYR A 299 -12.47 -3.76 8.48
N MET A 300 -13.60 -3.73 7.78
CA MET A 300 -14.82 -3.04 8.21
C MET A 300 -15.83 -4.06 8.76
N ALA A 301 -15.82 -4.21 10.09
CA ALA A 301 -16.43 -5.34 10.80
C ALA A 301 -17.95 -5.51 10.58
N LYS A 302 -18.69 -4.42 10.33
CA LYS A 302 -20.15 -4.45 10.11
C LYS A 302 -20.56 -4.49 8.65
N GLY A 303 -19.59 -4.55 7.72
CA GLY A 303 -19.86 -4.61 6.28
C GLY A 303 -20.39 -3.29 5.72
N ASN A 304 -21.19 -3.36 4.65
CA ASN A 304 -21.74 -2.17 4.01
C ASN A 304 -23.09 -1.73 4.60
N LEU A 305 -23.39 -0.44 4.44
CA LEU A 305 -24.55 0.21 5.03
C LEU A 305 -25.88 -0.30 4.44
N LYS A 306 -25.94 -0.63 3.14
CA LYS A 306 -27.15 -1.24 2.52
C LYS A 306 -27.54 -2.55 3.22
N LYS A 307 -26.58 -3.45 3.43
CA LYS A 307 -26.81 -4.72 4.14
C LYS A 307 -27.08 -4.52 5.63
N TYR A 308 -26.45 -3.51 6.24
CA TYR A 308 -26.67 -3.18 7.64
C TYR A 308 -28.15 -2.85 7.93
N PHE A 309 -28.83 -2.17 7.00
CA PHE A 309 -30.25 -1.84 7.11
C PHE A 309 -31.20 -3.05 7.04
N GLU A 310 -30.77 -4.22 6.56
CA GLU A 310 -31.63 -5.42 6.52
C GLU A 310 -32.03 -5.90 7.92
N THR A 311 -31.27 -5.52 8.95
CA THR A 311 -31.46 -5.99 10.34
C THR A 311 -31.43 -4.88 11.38
N ASN A 312 -31.23 -3.62 10.95
CA ASN A 312 -31.08 -2.48 11.86
C ASN A 312 -31.84 -1.28 11.32
N ASP A 313 -32.57 -0.61 12.23
CA ASP A 313 -33.18 0.69 11.97
C ASP A 313 -32.38 1.78 12.68
N LEU A 314 -32.00 2.82 11.94
CA LEU A 314 -31.26 3.95 12.51
C LEU A 314 -32.22 5.06 12.97
N SER A 315 -31.89 5.71 14.09
CA SER A 315 -32.58 6.95 14.50
C SER A 315 -32.25 8.10 13.53
N ALA A 316 -33.06 9.16 13.53
CA ALA A 316 -32.79 10.35 12.73
C ALA A 316 -31.42 10.98 13.06
N GLU A 317 -31.02 10.96 14.34
CA GLU A 317 -29.71 11.44 14.80
C GLU A 317 -28.56 10.59 14.25
N GLN A 318 -28.70 9.26 14.26
CA GLN A 318 -27.72 8.35 13.67
C GLN A 318 -27.63 8.54 12.15
N CYS A 319 -28.76 8.71 11.47
CA CYS A 319 -28.82 9.05 10.04
C CYS A 319 -28.04 10.34 9.74
N LEU A 320 -28.27 11.40 10.54
CA LEU A 320 -27.57 12.69 10.40
C LEU A 320 -26.05 12.55 10.63
N SER A 321 -25.65 11.79 11.66
CA SER A 321 -24.24 11.53 11.97
C SER A 321 -23.53 10.82 10.81
N ILE A 322 -24.14 9.77 10.24
CA ILE A 322 -23.58 9.05 9.09
C ILE A 322 -23.50 9.96 7.86
N ALA A 323 -24.56 10.72 7.58
CA ALA A 323 -24.59 11.68 6.47
C ALA A 323 -23.43 12.70 6.55
N ARG A 324 -23.20 13.26 7.74
CA ARG A 324 -22.10 14.21 8.00
C ARG A 324 -20.72 13.58 7.73
N LYS A 325 -20.49 12.36 8.22
CA LYS A 325 -19.24 11.60 8.02
C LYS A 325 -18.98 11.34 6.53
N ILE A 326 -20.01 10.95 5.77
CA ILE A 326 -19.91 10.77 4.31
C ILE A 326 -19.62 12.11 3.61
N ALA A 327 -20.31 13.19 3.97
CA ALA A 327 -20.06 14.51 3.39
C ALA A 327 -18.61 14.97 3.61
N SER A 328 -18.09 14.78 4.82
CA SER A 328 -16.68 15.06 5.15
C SER A 328 -15.69 14.25 4.28
N GLY A 329 -15.95 12.96 4.09
CA GLY A 329 -15.12 12.13 3.20
C GLY A 329 -15.17 12.56 1.73
N MET A 330 -16.34 12.96 1.24
CA MET A 330 -16.50 13.45 -0.13
C MET A 330 -15.93 14.86 -0.33
N GLU A 331 -15.97 15.72 0.69
CA GLU A 331 -15.26 17.02 0.68
C GLU A 331 -13.75 16.80 0.51
N TYR A 332 -13.17 15.85 1.26
CA TYR A 332 -11.77 15.47 1.11
C TYR A 332 -11.43 14.98 -0.30
N LEU A 333 -12.22 14.05 -0.85
CA LEU A 333 -12.01 13.54 -2.21
C LEU A 333 -12.14 14.66 -3.26
N ALA A 334 -13.08 15.58 -3.06
CA ALA A 334 -13.25 16.73 -3.92
C ALA A 334 -12.01 17.65 -3.90
N GLY A 335 -11.45 17.92 -2.72
CA GLY A 335 -10.20 18.67 -2.56
C GLY A 335 -8.99 18.04 -3.27
N LEU A 336 -8.97 16.71 -3.39
CA LEU A 336 -7.95 15.96 -4.14
C LEU A 336 -8.23 15.83 -5.64
N GLN A 337 -9.31 16.42 -6.14
CA GLN A 337 -9.70 16.27 -7.54
C GLN A 337 -10.02 14.84 -7.97
N ILE A 338 -10.59 14.07 -7.03
CA ILE A 338 -11.09 12.72 -7.24
C ILE A 338 -12.62 12.76 -7.31
N VAL A 339 -13.17 12.23 -8.40
CA VAL A 339 -14.62 12.01 -8.57
C VAL A 339 -14.89 10.52 -8.33
N HIS A 340 -15.84 10.18 -7.45
CA HIS A 340 -16.13 8.79 -7.04
C HIS A 340 -16.93 8.01 -8.08
N ARG A 341 -17.99 8.61 -8.64
CA ARG A 341 -18.89 8.06 -9.68
C ARG A 341 -19.73 6.82 -9.33
N ASP A 342 -19.60 6.30 -8.11
CA ASP A 342 -20.45 5.21 -7.63
C ASP A 342 -20.77 5.38 -6.15
N LEU A 343 -21.08 6.61 -5.73
CA LEU A 343 -21.44 6.88 -4.35
C LEU A 343 -22.85 6.34 -4.07
N ALA A 344 -22.94 5.28 -3.27
CA ALA A 344 -24.18 4.58 -2.92
C ALA A 344 -24.05 3.95 -1.53
N ALA A 345 -25.15 3.66 -0.82
CA ALA A 345 -25.09 3.04 0.52
C ALA A 345 -24.36 1.67 0.53
N ARG A 346 -24.39 0.92 -0.58
CA ARG A 346 -23.62 -0.33 -0.73
C ARG A 346 -22.10 -0.15 -0.73
N ASN A 347 -21.62 1.07 -1.01
CA ASN A 347 -20.21 1.44 -1.03
C ASN A 347 -19.80 2.24 0.22
N ILE A 348 -20.69 2.37 1.21
CA ILE A 348 -20.37 2.92 2.53
C ILE A 348 -20.15 1.76 3.50
N LEU A 349 -18.97 1.67 4.10
CA LEU A 349 -18.60 0.61 5.03
C LEU A 349 -18.64 1.09 6.48
N ILE A 350 -18.95 0.16 7.37
CA ILE A 350 -19.08 0.38 8.81
C ILE A 350 -18.05 -0.47 9.55
N GLY A 351 -17.25 0.18 10.39
CA GLY A 351 -16.25 -0.46 11.24
C GLY A 351 -16.89 -1.19 12.43
N GLU A 352 -16.18 -1.21 13.55
CA GLU A 352 -16.67 -1.85 14.77
C GLU A 352 -17.89 -1.15 15.38
N THR A 353 -18.04 0.16 15.14
CA THR A 353 -19.16 0.99 15.60
C THR A 353 -19.66 1.89 14.47
N LEU A 354 -20.84 2.52 14.67
CA LEU A 354 -21.41 3.51 13.75
C LEU A 354 -20.62 4.84 13.73
N ASP A 355 -19.57 4.96 14.55
CA ASP A 355 -18.64 6.08 14.50
C ASP A 355 -17.60 5.95 13.40
N ILE A 356 -17.33 4.71 12.99
CA ILE A 356 -16.35 4.40 11.96
C ILE A 356 -17.10 4.15 10.65
N ILE A 357 -17.34 5.22 9.90
CA ILE A 357 -17.97 5.20 8.58
C ILE A 357 -16.93 5.56 7.54
N LYS A 358 -16.78 4.72 6.51
CA LYS A 358 -15.81 4.96 5.42
C LYS A 358 -16.40 4.72 4.04
N ILE A 359 -16.12 5.65 3.14
CA ILE A 359 -16.44 5.56 1.72
C ILE A 359 -15.46 4.58 1.07
N SER A 360 -15.97 3.63 0.30
CA SER A 360 -15.21 2.56 -0.34
C SER A 360 -15.54 2.43 -1.83
N ASP A 361 -14.81 1.57 -2.52
CA ASP A 361 -15.11 1.12 -3.90
C ASP A 361 -15.36 2.27 -4.89
N PHE A 362 -14.45 3.25 -4.89
CA PHE A 362 -14.38 4.24 -5.97
C PHE A 362 -13.59 3.68 -7.17
N GLY A 363 -13.82 2.41 -7.53
CA GLY A 363 -13.19 1.76 -8.69
C GLY A 363 -13.58 2.34 -10.05
N LEU A 364 -14.57 3.24 -10.07
CA LEU A 364 -14.92 4.09 -11.21
C LEU A 364 -14.24 5.46 -11.17
N ALA A 365 -13.42 5.73 -10.14
CA ALA A 365 -12.93 7.06 -9.85
C ALA A 365 -12.11 7.63 -10.97
N ARG A 366 -12.15 8.95 -11.08
CA ARG A 366 -11.35 9.71 -12.04
C ARG A 366 -10.60 10.82 -11.34
N SER A 367 -9.29 10.87 -11.58
CA SER A 367 -8.48 12.06 -11.33
C SER A 367 -8.71 13.08 -12.46
N LEU A 368 -9.13 14.29 -12.11
CA LEU A 368 -9.36 15.36 -13.08
C LEU A 368 -8.06 15.86 -13.73
N GLU A 369 -6.95 15.79 -13.01
CA GLU A 369 -5.62 16.21 -13.48
C GLU A 369 -5.08 15.27 -14.57
N THR A 370 -5.18 13.96 -14.37
CA THR A 370 -4.58 12.98 -15.31
C THR A 370 -5.52 12.54 -16.42
N GLN A 371 -6.82 12.89 -16.33
CA GLN A 371 -7.90 12.50 -17.26
C GLN A 371 -8.00 11.00 -17.57
N LYS A 372 -7.32 10.12 -16.82
CA LYS A 372 -7.31 8.68 -17.06
C LYS A 372 -8.65 8.07 -16.64
N TYR A 373 -9.19 7.22 -17.52
CA TYR A 373 -10.39 6.45 -17.26
C TYR A 373 -10.02 5.10 -16.66
N TYR A 374 -10.71 4.71 -15.60
CA TYR A 374 -10.87 3.32 -15.19
C TYR A 374 -12.28 2.92 -15.61
N THR A 375 -12.41 2.42 -16.84
CA THR A 375 -13.70 2.01 -17.40
C THR A 375 -14.14 0.70 -16.78
N THR A 376 -15.36 0.65 -16.27
CA THR A 376 -16.10 -0.59 -16.10
C THR A 376 -17.08 -0.80 -17.25
N CYS A 377 -17.37 -2.07 -17.51
CA CYS A 377 -18.28 -2.52 -18.56
C CYS A 377 -19.67 -1.88 -18.42
N LYS A 378 -20.34 -1.65 -19.57
CA LYS A 378 -21.68 -1.05 -19.69
C LYS A 378 -22.78 -1.73 -18.85
N GLU A 379 -22.58 -2.98 -18.42
CA GLU A 379 -23.61 -3.81 -17.79
C GLU A 379 -23.80 -3.60 -16.27
N ALA A 380 -22.95 -2.80 -15.60
CA ALA A 380 -23.01 -2.60 -14.13
C ALA A 380 -23.08 -1.12 -13.70
N PHE A 381 -23.64 -0.25 -14.54
CA PHE A 381 -23.70 1.18 -14.26
C PHE A 381 -24.80 1.54 -13.25
N PRO A 382 -24.54 2.35 -12.20
CA PRO A 382 -25.48 2.62 -11.11
C PRO A 382 -26.53 3.68 -11.46
N ILE A 383 -27.34 3.43 -12.50
CA ILE A 383 -28.24 4.41 -13.13
C ILE A 383 -29.08 5.21 -12.12
N ARG A 384 -29.63 4.56 -11.09
CA ARG A 384 -30.49 5.18 -10.07
C ARG A 384 -29.78 6.19 -9.16
N TRP A 385 -28.45 6.15 -9.09
CA TRP A 385 -27.61 7.08 -8.34
C TRP A 385 -26.93 8.12 -9.22
N THR A 386 -26.97 7.97 -10.55
CA THR A 386 -26.22 8.83 -11.47
C THR A 386 -27.02 10.07 -11.83
N ALA A 387 -26.36 11.24 -11.80
CA ALA A 387 -26.92 12.48 -12.30
C ALA A 387 -27.29 12.37 -13.80
N PRO A 388 -28.35 13.03 -14.29
CA PRO A 388 -28.77 12.91 -15.68
C PRO A 388 -27.69 13.27 -16.71
N GLU A 389 -26.84 14.27 -16.42
CA GLU A 389 -25.72 14.64 -17.28
C GLU A 389 -24.53 13.67 -17.22
N GLY A 390 -24.51 12.77 -16.22
CA GLY A 390 -23.57 11.65 -16.14
C GLY A 390 -23.91 10.50 -17.10
N ILE A 391 -25.05 10.61 -17.79
CA ILE A 391 -25.63 9.60 -18.68
C ILE A 391 -25.87 10.19 -20.08
N VAL A 392 -25.57 9.42 -21.13
CA VAL A 392 -26.04 9.67 -22.50
C VAL A 392 -26.86 8.47 -22.98
N LEU A 393 -28.02 8.73 -23.57
CA LEU A 393 -28.84 7.72 -24.23
C LEU A 393 -28.33 7.46 -25.66
N PHE A 394 -28.07 6.20 -26.00
CA PHE A 394 -27.88 5.73 -27.38
C PHE A 394 -29.01 4.77 -27.77
N GLN A 395 -29.15 4.48 -29.07
CA GLN A 395 -30.16 3.55 -29.60
C GLN A 395 -30.04 2.12 -29.03
N GLU A 396 -28.88 1.74 -28.46
CA GLU A 396 -28.62 0.43 -27.83
C GLU A 396 -28.65 0.44 -26.29
N GLY A 397 -28.99 1.58 -25.65
CA GLY A 397 -29.10 1.69 -24.18
C GLY A 397 -28.44 2.93 -23.58
N ILE A 398 -28.31 2.93 -22.25
CA ILE A 398 -27.73 4.02 -21.45
C ILE A 398 -26.21 3.84 -21.35
N VAL A 399 -25.39 4.86 -21.67
CA VAL A 399 -23.93 4.79 -21.45
C VAL A 399 -23.39 6.01 -20.71
N PRO A 400 -22.27 5.89 -19.98
CA PRO A 400 -21.59 7.04 -19.38
C PRO A 400 -21.04 7.97 -20.46
N THR A 401 -21.11 9.28 -20.23
CA THR A 401 -20.59 10.28 -21.17
C THR A 401 -19.05 10.22 -21.27
N LYS A 402 -18.50 10.39 -22.49
CA LYS A 402 -17.04 10.44 -22.74
C LYS A 402 -16.49 11.87 -22.91
N GLU A 403 -17.36 12.88 -23.01
CA GLU A 403 -17.00 14.27 -23.32
C GLU A 403 -16.94 15.13 -22.04
N GLY A 404 -15.87 15.95 -21.95
CA GLY A 404 -15.82 17.28 -21.30
C GLY A 404 -16.24 17.46 -19.83
N LYS A 405 -15.28 17.82 -18.96
CA LYS A 405 -15.48 18.42 -17.61
C LYS A 405 -16.57 17.75 -16.75
N ILE A 406 -16.29 16.53 -16.30
CA ILE A 406 -17.08 15.88 -15.25
C ILE A 406 -16.64 16.50 -13.92
N GLU A 407 -17.54 17.27 -13.32
CA GLU A 407 -17.35 18.00 -12.07
C GLU A 407 -17.91 17.16 -10.91
N TYR A 408 -17.41 17.37 -9.68
CA TYR A 408 -17.88 16.71 -8.45
C TYR A 408 -19.40 16.81 -8.22
N ALA A 409 -20.07 17.72 -8.94
CA ALA A 409 -21.52 17.87 -8.98
C ALA A 409 -22.27 16.56 -9.33
N VAL A 410 -21.66 15.62 -10.07
CA VAL A 410 -22.27 14.29 -10.31
C VAL A 410 -22.35 13.47 -9.03
N ASP A 411 -21.31 13.52 -8.19
CA ASP A 411 -21.30 12.83 -6.90
C ASP A 411 -22.22 13.53 -5.89
N VAL A 412 -22.46 14.84 -6.03
CA VAL A 412 -23.44 15.58 -5.22
C VAL A 412 -24.85 15.04 -5.46
N TRP A 413 -25.22 14.74 -6.71
CA TRP A 413 -26.49 14.08 -7.01
C TRP A 413 -26.57 12.70 -6.33
N SER A 414 -25.52 11.89 -6.50
CA SER A 414 -25.42 10.56 -5.87
C SER A 414 -25.51 10.64 -4.35
N PHE A 415 -24.88 11.65 -3.74
CA PHE A 415 -24.97 11.92 -2.30
C PHE A 415 -26.41 12.21 -1.86
N GLY A 416 -27.18 12.99 -2.63
CA GLY A 416 -28.61 13.19 -2.37
C GLY A 416 -29.38 11.87 -2.33
N VAL A 417 -29.07 10.94 -3.25
CA VAL A 417 -29.66 9.58 -3.24
C VAL A 417 -29.21 8.78 -2.03
N VAL A 418 -27.94 8.85 -1.63
CA VAL A 418 -27.42 8.20 -0.41
C VAL A 418 -28.09 8.73 0.86
N LEU A 419 -28.32 10.04 0.96
CA LEU A 419 -29.10 10.61 2.06
C LEU A 419 -30.49 9.96 2.11
N TRP A 420 -31.17 9.86 0.96
CA TRP A 420 -32.48 9.21 0.90
C TRP A 420 -32.42 7.73 1.32
N GLU A 421 -31.41 6.98 0.87
CA GLU A 421 -31.19 5.60 1.33
C GLU A 421 -31.01 5.53 2.85
N ILE A 422 -30.21 6.42 3.44
CA ILE A 422 -29.96 6.46 4.89
C ILE A 422 -31.27 6.70 5.66
N TYR A 423 -32.06 7.68 5.23
CA TYR A 423 -33.30 8.05 5.91
C TYR A 423 -34.47 7.10 5.62
N THR A 424 -34.34 6.18 4.67
CA THR A 424 -35.32 5.13 4.39
C THR A 424 -34.91 3.75 4.88
N ASN A 425 -33.76 3.63 5.54
CA ASN A 425 -33.15 2.34 5.89
C ASN A 425 -32.93 1.45 4.66
N GLY A 426 -32.29 2.01 3.63
CA GLY A 426 -31.80 1.24 2.49
C GLY A 426 -32.89 0.79 1.52
N LYS A 427 -34.04 1.47 1.44
CA LYS A 427 -35.02 1.21 0.36
C LYS A 427 -34.38 1.38 -1.02
N GLU A 428 -34.95 0.75 -2.02
CA GLU A 428 -34.46 0.88 -3.40
C GLU A 428 -34.91 2.22 -4.01
N PRO A 429 -33.98 3.07 -4.50
CA PRO A 429 -34.38 4.33 -5.13
C PRO A 429 -35.21 4.09 -6.40
N TYR A 430 -36.32 4.82 -6.52
CA TYR A 430 -37.21 4.77 -7.70
C TYR A 430 -37.73 3.35 -8.02
N GLU A 431 -37.97 2.53 -7.00
CA GLU A 431 -38.44 1.16 -7.13
C GLU A 431 -39.67 1.07 -8.07
N GLY A 432 -39.67 0.05 -8.95
CA GLY A 432 -40.75 -0.20 -9.91
C GLY A 432 -40.71 0.62 -11.20
N ILE A 433 -39.75 1.55 -11.36
CA ILE A 433 -39.57 2.34 -12.60
C ILE A 433 -38.43 1.75 -13.42
N SER A 434 -38.63 1.62 -14.74
CA SER A 434 -37.56 1.18 -15.66
C SER A 434 -36.49 2.26 -15.81
N ASP A 435 -35.25 1.89 -16.13
CA ASP A 435 -34.14 2.85 -16.23
C ASP A 435 -34.36 3.90 -17.34
N ALA A 436 -35.02 3.52 -18.44
CA ALA A 436 -35.36 4.43 -19.54
C ALA A 436 -36.45 5.43 -19.12
N ASP A 437 -37.50 4.95 -18.45
CA ASP A 437 -38.58 5.81 -17.94
C ASP A 437 -38.08 6.73 -16.84
N LEU A 438 -37.19 6.24 -15.98
CA LEU A 438 -36.56 7.04 -14.93
C LEU A 438 -35.79 8.21 -15.54
N PHE A 439 -34.96 7.98 -16.55
CA PHE A 439 -34.22 9.06 -17.20
C PHE A 439 -35.18 10.14 -17.77
N ALA A 440 -36.26 9.71 -18.44
CA ALA A 440 -37.27 10.63 -18.94
C ALA A 440 -37.97 11.41 -17.81
N ALA A 441 -38.35 10.71 -16.73
CA ALA A 441 -39.02 11.30 -15.58
C ALA A 441 -38.14 12.31 -14.81
N LEU A 442 -36.83 12.09 -14.77
CA LEU A 442 -35.88 12.97 -14.10
C LEU A 442 -35.58 14.25 -14.90
N THR A 443 -35.75 14.23 -16.23
CA THR A 443 -35.25 15.29 -17.13
C THR A 443 -36.31 16.00 -17.99
N LYS A 444 -37.45 15.35 -18.27
CA LYS A 444 -38.43 15.82 -19.28
C LYS A 444 -39.86 15.93 -18.76
N SER A 445 -40.21 15.23 -17.69
CA SER A 445 -41.56 15.26 -17.13
C SER A 445 -41.86 16.55 -16.39
N GLU A 446 -43.14 16.95 -16.32
CA GLU A 446 -43.61 18.09 -15.54
C GLU A 446 -44.77 17.67 -14.61
N PRO A 447 -44.61 17.75 -13.27
CA PRO A 447 -43.37 18.09 -12.57
C PRO A 447 -42.31 16.99 -12.71
N LEU A 448 -41.03 17.37 -12.62
CA LEU A 448 -39.93 16.41 -12.63
C LEU A 448 -40.02 15.46 -11.44
N LEU A 449 -39.76 14.18 -11.68
CA LEU A 449 -39.76 13.17 -10.62
C LEU A 449 -38.57 13.38 -9.69
N ARG A 450 -38.80 13.34 -8.38
CA ARG A 450 -37.77 13.27 -7.33
C ARG A 450 -38.22 12.25 -6.28
N LEU A 451 -37.26 11.69 -5.54
CA LEU A 451 -37.60 10.77 -4.45
C LEU A 451 -38.41 11.51 -3.37
N PRO A 452 -39.46 10.89 -2.80
CA PRO A 452 -40.29 11.54 -1.79
C PRO A 452 -39.56 11.69 -0.46
N LYS A 453 -39.96 12.67 0.36
CA LYS A 453 -39.42 12.88 1.71
C LYS A 453 -39.60 11.61 2.57
N PRO A 454 -38.52 11.04 3.14
CA PRO A 454 -38.64 9.95 4.10
C PRO A 454 -39.30 10.41 5.40
N GLU A 455 -40.07 9.53 6.05
CA GLU A 455 -40.87 9.85 7.24
C GLU A 455 -40.05 10.45 8.39
N LYS A 456 -38.89 9.86 8.69
CA LYS A 456 -37.99 10.29 9.77
C LYS A 456 -36.99 11.40 9.35
N CYS A 457 -37.07 11.89 8.12
CA CYS A 457 -36.15 12.91 7.62
C CYS A 457 -36.59 14.31 8.05
N PRO A 458 -35.71 15.13 8.66
CA PRO A 458 -35.97 16.56 8.89
C PRO A 458 -36.26 17.28 7.57
N GLN A 459 -37.09 18.33 7.61
CA GLN A 459 -37.47 19.04 6.38
C GLN A 459 -36.25 19.69 5.73
N GLU A 460 -35.39 20.28 6.55
CA GLU A 460 -34.18 20.99 6.14
C GLU A 460 -33.22 20.06 5.39
N VAL A 461 -33.11 18.81 5.83
CA VAL A 461 -32.27 17.80 5.18
C VAL A 461 -32.87 17.39 3.83
N TYR A 462 -34.19 17.24 3.75
CA TYR A 462 -34.86 16.91 2.49
C TYR A 462 -34.78 18.07 1.49
N ASP A 463 -34.93 19.32 1.92
CA ASP A 463 -34.74 20.49 1.07
C ASP A 463 -33.32 20.51 0.48
N LYS A 464 -32.33 20.09 1.28
CA LYS A 464 -30.95 19.92 0.82
C LYS A 464 -30.77 18.77 -0.18
N MET A 465 -31.51 17.66 -0.02
CA MET A 465 -31.56 16.59 -1.05
C MET A 465 -32.10 17.13 -2.38
N LEU A 466 -33.15 17.96 -2.35
CA LEU A 466 -33.72 18.57 -3.56
C LEU A 466 -32.71 19.48 -4.28
N GLU A 467 -31.91 20.24 -3.53
CA GLU A 467 -30.81 21.05 -4.07
C GLU A 467 -29.71 20.20 -4.72
N CYS A 468 -29.36 19.04 -4.13
CA CYS A 468 -28.47 18.07 -4.75
C CYS A 468 -29.00 17.53 -6.09
N TRP A 469 -30.33 17.46 -6.25
CA TRP A 469 -30.99 16.99 -7.47
C TRP A 469 -31.43 18.11 -8.41
N ASN A 470 -30.76 19.27 -8.37
CA ASN A 470 -30.95 20.32 -9.36
C ASN A 470 -30.48 19.85 -10.74
N LEU A 471 -31.26 20.15 -11.79
CA LEU A 471 -30.87 19.86 -13.17
C LEU A 471 -29.68 20.71 -13.62
N ASP A 472 -29.61 21.96 -13.16
CA ASP A 472 -28.40 22.76 -13.33
C ASP A 472 -27.34 22.27 -12.34
N LYS A 473 -26.31 21.61 -12.87
CA LYS A 473 -25.18 21.09 -12.09
C LYS A 473 -24.42 22.18 -11.33
N HIS A 474 -24.43 23.42 -11.81
CA HIS A 474 -23.75 24.55 -11.17
C HIS A 474 -24.55 25.14 -10.01
N ALA A 475 -25.86 24.88 -9.97
CA ALA A 475 -26.73 25.28 -8.87
C ALA A 475 -26.73 24.27 -7.71
N ARG A 476 -26.06 23.12 -7.86
CA ARG A 476 -25.92 22.13 -6.78
C ARG A 476 -24.90 22.62 -5.75
N PRO A 477 -25.12 22.34 -4.45
CA PRO A 477 -24.17 22.72 -3.40
C PRO A 477 -22.85 21.96 -3.55
N SER A 478 -21.76 22.55 -3.04
CA SER A 478 -20.49 21.83 -2.94
C SER A 478 -20.50 20.84 -1.76
N PHE A 479 -19.59 19.88 -1.73
CA PHE A 479 -19.43 19.01 -0.56
C PHE A 479 -19.01 19.77 0.70
N SER A 480 -18.34 20.92 0.56
CA SER A 480 -18.01 21.80 1.70
C SER A 480 -19.26 22.47 2.27
N ASP A 481 -20.17 22.93 1.40
CA ASP A 481 -21.47 23.49 1.82
C ASP A 481 -22.32 22.41 2.51
N LEU A 482 -22.37 21.20 1.93
CA LEU A 482 -23.12 20.07 2.48
C LEU A 482 -22.56 19.61 3.83
N HIS A 483 -21.24 19.48 3.96
CA HIS A 483 -20.61 19.13 5.23
C HIS A 483 -20.86 20.21 6.29
N SER A 484 -20.69 21.48 5.94
CA SER A 484 -20.95 22.60 6.85
C SER A 484 -22.41 22.63 7.32
N PHE A 485 -23.37 22.45 6.40
CA PHE A 485 -24.80 22.38 6.71
C PHE A 485 -25.13 21.23 7.68
N LEU A 486 -24.64 20.02 7.40
CA LEU A 486 -24.91 18.85 8.23
C LEU A 486 -24.24 18.97 9.62
N SER A 487 -23.04 19.55 9.69
CA SER A 487 -22.33 19.82 10.94
C SER A 487 -23.09 20.82 11.81
N GLN A 488 -23.53 21.95 11.23
CA GLN A 488 -24.37 22.93 11.93
C GLN A 488 -25.67 22.30 12.46
N LEU A 489 -26.33 21.46 11.65
CA LEU A 489 -27.56 20.79 12.06
C LEU A 489 -27.34 19.78 13.20
N SER A 490 -26.17 19.16 13.27
CA SER A 490 -25.77 18.27 14.37
C SER A 490 -25.28 19.00 15.64
N GLY A 491 -25.10 20.32 15.60
CA GLY A 491 -24.51 21.09 16.69
C GLY A 491 -23.01 20.88 16.88
N GLU A 492 -22.32 20.32 15.88
CA GLU A 492 -20.85 20.17 15.86
C GLU A 492 -20.24 21.27 14.96
N GLU A 493 -19.28 22.04 15.45
CA GLU A 493 -18.57 23.01 14.59
C GLU A 493 -17.65 22.29 13.58
N PRO A 494 -17.54 22.76 12.33
CA PRO A 494 -16.59 22.20 11.37
C PRO A 494 -15.15 22.32 11.89
N ALA A 495 -14.39 21.22 11.83
CA ALA A 495 -13.02 21.13 12.36
C ALA A 495 -12.03 22.20 11.84
N ALA A 496 -12.35 22.89 10.74
CA ALA A 496 -11.54 23.99 10.20
C ALA A 496 -11.51 25.24 11.10
N ALA A 497 -12.46 25.42 12.03
CA ALA A 497 -12.47 26.55 12.96
C ALA A 497 -11.60 26.34 14.22
N ALA A 498 -11.38 25.08 14.63
CA ALA A 498 -10.65 24.77 15.86
C ALA A 498 -9.12 24.91 15.74
N ALA A 499 -8.58 25.10 14.53
CA ALA A 499 -7.16 25.34 14.30
C ALA A 499 -6.78 26.84 14.32
N ALA A 500 -7.76 27.74 14.50
CA ALA A 500 -7.58 29.19 14.46
C ALA A 500 -8.01 29.92 15.76
N ALA A 501 -8.27 29.17 16.84
CA ALA A 501 -8.50 29.67 18.19
C ALA A 501 -7.46 29.08 19.13
#